data_AF-A0A661QKM7-F1
#
_entry.id   AF-A0A661QKM7-F1
#
_cell.length_a   1.000
_cell.length_b   1.000
_cell.length_c   1.000
_cell.angle_alpha   90.00
_cell.angle_beta   90.00
_cell.angle_gamma   90.00
#
_symmetry.space_group_name_H-M   'P 1'
#
loop_
_entity.id
_entity.type
_entity.pdbx_description
1 polymer ?
#
loop_
_entity_poly.entity_id
_entity_poly.type
_entity_poly.pdbx_seq_one_letter_code
_entity_poly.pdbx_strand_id
1 'polypeptide(L)'
;MREIRFRGKHKFKDIWVYGNLFYGLCGAWIRQNYMEPFDTLQFYGGWTEVKPETVGQYIGLKDKKDKDIYEGDIILIDGQRYAVYWDEAMASFGLRNKHGETFPIPLPPLDAEIIGNIYDNPELFEDNGKNLDRCQKHKKIRSSNNPEDAPINFCSELECPANKHGECTISTCILVEPEKAIKELMSKKEAKQS
;
A
#
# COMPACT_ATOMS: atom_id res chain seq x y z
N MET A 1 26.34 -13.13 5.30
CA MET A 1 25.08 -13.53 5.98
C MET A 1 24.19 -12.29 6.04
N ARG A 2 22.91 -12.38 5.66
CA ARG A 2 21.99 -11.23 5.71
C ARG A 2 21.50 -11.02 7.14
N GLU A 3 21.37 -9.77 7.59
CA GLU A 3 20.72 -9.48 8.86
C GLU A 3 19.22 -9.67 8.73
N ILE A 4 18.61 -10.33 9.71
CA ILE A 4 17.17 -10.53 9.78
C ILE A 4 16.71 -9.84 11.07
N ARG A 5 16.05 -8.70 10.92
CA ARG A 5 15.53 -7.89 12.01
C ARG A 5 14.11 -7.45 11.65
N PHE A 6 13.27 -7.38 12.67
CA PHE A 6 11.88 -6.96 12.54
C PHE A 6 11.61 -5.77 13.45
N ARG A 7 10.60 -5.01 13.09
CA ARG A 7 9.98 -4.02 13.98
C ARG A 7 8.48 -4.23 14.04
N GLY A 8 7.85 -3.70 15.07
CA GLY A 8 6.40 -3.69 15.23
C GLY A 8 5.99 -2.71 16.30
N LYS A 9 4.80 -2.16 16.18
CA LYS A 9 4.23 -1.22 17.14
C LYS A 9 3.67 -1.98 18.33
N HIS A 10 4.02 -1.58 19.54
CA HIS A 10 3.55 -2.24 20.76
C HIS A 10 2.01 -2.28 20.78
N LYS A 11 1.44 -3.40 21.27
CA LYS A 11 -0.02 -3.61 21.25
C LYS A 11 -0.82 -2.50 21.92
N PHE A 12 -0.41 -2.10 23.13
CA PHE A 12 -1.10 -1.10 23.96
C PHE A 12 -0.45 0.29 24.01
N LYS A 13 0.82 0.43 23.62
CA LYS A 13 1.59 1.65 23.75
C LYS A 13 1.96 2.16 22.35
N ASP A 14 2.05 3.47 22.19
CA ASP A 14 2.42 4.10 20.93
C ASP A 14 3.95 4.13 20.74
N ILE A 15 4.59 2.96 20.87
CA ILE A 15 6.05 2.82 20.79
C ILE A 15 6.42 1.71 19.81
N TRP A 16 7.53 1.90 19.09
CA TRP A 16 8.10 0.88 18.22
C TRP A 16 9.05 -0.05 18.98
N VAL A 17 8.96 -1.33 18.67
CA VAL A 17 9.79 -2.39 19.23
C VAL A 17 10.56 -3.05 18.09
N TYR A 18 11.85 -3.28 18.30
CA TYR A 18 12.76 -3.85 17.31
C TYR A 18 13.42 -5.12 17.83
N GLY A 19 13.59 -6.12 16.97
CA GLY A 19 14.24 -7.38 17.35
C GLY A 19 13.82 -8.58 16.51
N ASN A 20 13.76 -9.74 17.15
CA ASN A 20 13.41 -11.01 16.50
C ASN A 20 11.90 -11.25 16.60
N LEU A 21 11.26 -11.49 15.46
CA LEU A 21 9.84 -11.78 15.39
C LEU A 21 9.55 -13.25 15.74
N PHE A 22 8.55 -13.43 16.59
CA PHE A 22 7.84 -14.69 16.78
C PHE A 22 6.37 -14.47 16.44
N TYR A 23 5.85 -15.27 15.52
CA TYR A 23 4.45 -15.24 15.11
C TYR A 23 3.81 -16.55 15.53
N GLY A 24 2.73 -16.48 16.30
CA GLY A 24 2.07 -17.63 16.89
C GLY A 24 0.55 -17.48 16.85
N LEU A 25 -0.15 -18.51 17.33
CA LEU A 25 -1.62 -18.57 17.29
C LEU A 25 -2.30 -17.40 18.03
N CYS A 26 -1.65 -16.84 19.05
CA CYS A 26 -2.19 -15.76 19.86
C CYS A 26 -1.72 -14.35 19.47
N GLY A 27 -0.94 -14.18 18.39
CA GLY A 27 -0.47 -12.86 17.96
C GLY A 27 0.97 -12.81 17.44
N ALA A 28 1.55 -11.61 17.49
CA ALA A 28 2.92 -11.32 17.10
C ALA A 28 3.70 -10.76 18.28
N TRP A 29 4.93 -11.27 18.48
CA TRP A 29 5.82 -10.80 19.54
C TRP A 29 7.20 -10.51 18.98
N ILE A 30 7.84 -9.49 19.53
CA ILE A 30 9.21 -9.14 19.20
C ILE A 30 10.06 -9.30 20.46
N ARG A 31 11.13 -10.08 20.33
CA ARG A 31 12.17 -10.20 21.34
C ARG A 31 13.25 -9.17 21.08
N GLN A 32 13.40 -8.20 21.98
CA GLN A 32 14.49 -7.24 21.94
C GLN A 32 15.82 -7.93 22.30
N ASN A 33 16.88 -7.62 21.55
CA ASN A 33 18.22 -8.16 21.82
C ASN A 33 18.98 -7.35 22.89
N TYR A 34 18.60 -6.09 23.11
CA TYR A 34 19.21 -5.22 24.11
C TYR A 34 18.31 -5.16 25.34
N MET A 35 18.81 -5.70 26.45
CA MET A 35 18.20 -5.57 27.77
C MET A 35 18.67 -4.25 28.38
N GLU A 36 17.87 -3.19 28.28
CA GLU A 36 18.04 -2.05 29.17
C GLU A 36 17.67 -2.51 30.60
N PRO A 37 18.53 -2.28 31.62
CA PRO A 37 18.34 -2.82 32.98
C PRO A 37 17.06 -2.37 33.70
N PHE A 38 16.31 -1.41 33.14
CA PHE A 38 15.28 -0.66 33.86
C PHE A 38 13.97 -0.47 33.10
N ASP A 39 13.69 -1.26 32.05
CA ASP A 39 12.40 -1.15 31.36
C ASP A 39 11.34 -2.09 31.96
N THR A 40 10.40 -1.51 32.68
CA THR A 40 9.25 -2.16 33.35
C THR A 40 8.27 -2.88 32.40
N LEU A 41 8.52 -2.88 31.09
CA LEU A 41 7.83 -3.71 30.09
C LEU A 41 8.20 -5.21 30.13
N GLN A 42 9.05 -5.60 31.08
CA GLN A 42 9.63 -6.92 31.33
C GLN A 42 8.66 -8.06 31.77
N PHE A 43 7.42 -8.13 31.29
CA PHE A 43 6.49 -9.16 31.76
C PHE A 43 6.79 -10.59 31.28
N TYR A 44 7.63 -10.79 30.25
CA TYR A 44 7.97 -12.12 29.70
C TYR A 44 9.40 -12.21 29.14
N GLY A 45 10.45 -11.92 29.92
CA GLY A 45 11.83 -12.25 29.50
C GLY A 45 12.32 -11.57 28.21
N GLY A 46 11.87 -10.33 27.96
CA GLY A 46 12.25 -9.53 26.79
C GLY A 46 11.35 -9.70 25.56
N TRP A 47 10.26 -10.47 25.67
CA TRP A 47 9.21 -10.54 24.66
C TRP A 47 8.20 -9.40 24.84
N THR A 48 7.92 -8.69 23.74
CA THR A 48 6.89 -7.66 23.70
C THR A 48 5.85 -8.01 22.66
N GLU A 49 4.58 -8.01 23.05
CA GLU A 49 3.47 -8.19 22.11
C GLU A 49 3.29 -6.93 21.24
N VAL A 50 3.24 -7.12 19.93
CA VAL A 50 3.09 -6.06 18.94
C VAL A 50 1.82 -6.26 18.11
N LYS A 51 1.34 -5.18 17.51
CA LYS A 51 0.23 -5.21 16.55
C LYS A 51 0.69 -5.93 15.28
N PRO A 52 0.09 -7.08 14.92
CA PRO A 52 0.59 -7.89 13.82
C PRO A 52 0.62 -7.15 12.48
N GLU A 53 -0.34 -6.26 12.24
CA GLU A 53 -0.45 -5.44 11.03
C GLU A 53 0.68 -4.40 10.90
N THR A 54 1.40 -4.09 11.98
CA THR A 54 2.51 -3.12 11.95
C THR A 54 3.87 -3.79 11.84
N VAL A 55 3.91 -5.12 11.78
CA VAL A 55 5.15 -5.87 11.68
C VAL A 55 5.79 -5.61 10.33
N GLY A 56 7.04 -5.17 10.34
CA GLY A 56 7.82 -4.91 9.13
C GLY A 56 9.23 -5.47 9.24
N GLN A 57 9.71 -6.06 8.15
CA GLN A 57 11.06 -6.59 8.07
C GLN A 57 12.08 -5.50 7.66
N TYR A 58 13.29 -5.56 8.22
CA TYR A 58 14.43 -4.79 7.74
C TYR A 58 14.81 -5.23 6.32
N ILE A 59 14.91 -4.29 5.38
CA ILE A 59 15.16 -4.63 3.96
C ILE A 59 16.64 -4.82 3.62
N GLY A 60 17.55 -4.61 4.58
CA GLY A 60 18.99 -4.71 4.35
C GLY A 60 19.66 -3.43 3.85
N LEU A 61 18.91 -2.33 3.76
CA LEU A 61 19.40 -1.03 3.28
C LEU A 61 19.22 0.05 4.35
N LYS A 62 20.10 1.04 4.28
CA LYS A 62 20.06 2.23 5.13
C LYS A 62 19.78 3.46 4.28
N ASP A 63 19.13 4.44 4.89
CA ASP A 63 18.90 5.76 4.28
C ASP A 63 20.18 6.62 4.34
N LYS A 64 20.12 7.84 3.80
CA LYS A 64 21.25 8.79 3.79
C LYS A 64 21.75 9.22 5.18
N LYS A 65 20.96 8.98 6.23
CA LYS A 65 21.26 9.29 7.63
C LYS A 65 21.67 8.05 8.43
N ASP A 66 22.06 6.97 7.73
CA ASP A 66 22.47 5.68 8.31
C ASP A 66 21.35 4.95 9.09
N LYS A 67 20.09 5.35 8.88
CA LYS A 67 18.92 4.75 9.52
C LYS A 67 18.46 3.54 8.72
N ASP A 68 18.23 2.44 9.42
CA ASP A 68 17.73 1.20 8.83
C ASP A 68 16.32 1.40 8.22
N ILE A 69 16.15 0.96 6.98
CA ILE A 69 14.88 0.99 6.27
C ILE A 69 14.12 -0.33 6.51
N TYR A 70 12.87 -0.22 6.89
CA TYR A 70 11.97 -1.35 7.10
C TYR A 70 10.77 -1.28 6.16
N GLU A 71 10.09 -2.40 6.00
CA GLU A 71 8.77 -2.43 5.39
C GLU A 71 7.80 -1.42 6.05
N GLY A 72 7.02 -0.75 5.21
CA GLY A 72 6.11 0.32 5.60
C GLY A 72 6.78 1.68 5.82
N ASP A 73 8.11 1.81 5.70
CA ASP A 73 8.75 3.13 5.71
C ASP A 73 8.37 3.95 4.48
N ILE A 74 8.19 5.25 4.68
CA ILE A 74 7.98 6.22 3.63
C ILE A 74 9.31 6.93 3.39
N ILE A 75 9.84 6.77 2.18
CA ILE A 75 11.10 7.35 1.75
C ILE A 75 10.90 8.44 0.71
N LEU A 76 11.76 9.43 0.74
CA LEU A 76 11.84 10.51 -0.23
C LEU A 76 13.05 10.27 -1.15
N ILE A 77 12.80 10.14 -2.45
CA ILE A 77 13.83 10.00 -3.51
C ILE A 77 13.51 11.04 -4.57
N ASP A 78 14.46 11.91 -4.91
CA ASP A 78 14.31 12.95 -5.93
C ASP A 78 13.03 13.82 -5.79
N GLY A 79 12.61 14.08 -4.55
CA GLY A 79 11.41 14.87 -4.24
C GLY A 79 10.10 14.08 -4.32
N GLN A 80 10.13 12.80 -4.70
CA GLN A 80 8.98 11.92 -4.78
C GLN A 80 8.93 10.96 -3.59
N ARG A 81 7.72 10.71 -3.09
CA ARG A 81 7.46 9.84 -1.92
C ARG A 81 7.09 8.43 -2.34
N TYR A 82 7.66 7.45 -1.65
CA TYR A 82 7.40 6.04 -1.84
C TYR A 82 7.26 5.32 -0.50
N ALA A 83 6.36 4.34 -0.43
CA ALA A 83 6.27 3.40 0.68
C ALA A 83 7.00 2.11 0.30
N VAL A 84 7.82 1.60 1.21
CA VAL A 84 8.51 0.32 1.08
C VAL A 84 7.53 -0.82 1.36
N TYR A 85 7.45 -1.81 0.48
CA TYR A 85 6.54 -2.95 0.62
C TYR A 85 7.16 -4.25 0.10
N TRP A 86 6.61 -5.40 0.49
CA TRP A 86 6.92 -6.70 -0.11
C TRP A 86 6.05 -6.95 -1.34
N ASP A 87 6.69 -7.14 -2.50
CA ASP A 87 6.01 -7.50 -3.74
C ASP A 87 6.00 -9.03 -3.91
N GLU A 88 4.82 -9.63 -3.76
CA GLU A 88 4.64 -11.08 -3.91
C GLU A 88 4.85 -11.56 -5.35
N ALA A 89 4.48 -10.75 -6.36
CA ALA A 89 4.64 -11.13 -7.76
C ALA A 89 6.10 -11.16 -8.18
N MET A 90 6.91 -10.25 -7.61
CA MET A 90 8.35 -10.16 -7.87
C MET A 90 9.22 -10.85 -6.82
N ALA A 91 8.61 -11.41 -5.77
CA ALA A 91 9.28 -12.02 -4.62
C ALA A 91 10.44 -11.16 -4.06
N SER A 92 10.23 -9.84 -3.98
CA SER A 92 11.26 -8.88 -3.59
C SER A 92 10.66 -7.63 -2.93
N PHE A 93 11.50 -6.86 -2.23
CA PHE A 93 11.09 -5.57 -1.72
C PHE A 93 11.01 -4.54 -2.86
N GLY A 94 9.95 -3.74 -2.85
CA GLY A 94 9.66 -2.72 -3.84
C GLY A 94 9.28 -1.38 -3.21
N LEU A 95 9.12 -0.39 -4.08
CA LEU A 95 8.64 0.94 -3.77
C LEU A 95 7.27 1.14 -4.40
N ARG A 96 6.29 1.54 -3.60
CA ARG A 96 4.96 1.91 -4.08
C ARG A 96 4.81 3.41 -3.96
N ASN A 97 4.30 4.06 -4.99
CA ASN A 97 3.93 5.48 -4.89
C ASN A 97 2.46 5.64 -4.44
N LYS A 98 2.04 6.88 -4.19
CA LYS A 98 0.68 7.19 -3.77
C LYS A 98 -0.42 6.80 -4.78
N HIS A 99 -0.06 6.63 -6.06
CA HIS A 99 -0.98 6.21 -7.12
C HIS A 99 -1.11 4.68 -7.21
N GLY A 100 -0.39 3.94 -6.36
CA GLY A 100 -0.35 2.48 -6.38
C GLY A 100 0.62 1.90 -7.41
N GLU A 101 1.37 2.74 -8.13
CA GLU A 101 2.40 2.29 -9.06
C GLU A 101 3.60 1.72 -8.29
N THR A 102 4.10 0.60 -8.78
CA THR A 102 5.17 -0.17 -8.15
C THR A 102 6.47 -0.06 -8.92
N PHE A 103 7.56 0.04 -8.18
CA PHE A 103 8.91 0.21 -8.72
C PHE A 103 9.88 -0.71 -7.96
N PRO A 104 10.89 -1.27 -8.64
CA PRO A 104 11.98 -1.93 -7.93
C PRO A 104 12.75 -0.90 -7.08
N ILE A 105 13.34 -1.35 -5.97
CA ILE A 105 14.25 -0.50 -5.20
C ILE A 105 15.51 -0.24 -6.07
N PRO A 106 15.91 1.02 -6.27
CA PRO A 106 17.13 1.36 -7.00
C PRO A 106 18.36 0.66 -6.42
N LEU A 107 19.30 0.28 -7.27
CA LEU A 107 20.58 -0.27 -6.79
C LEU A 107 21.32 0.78 -5.94
N PRO A 108 21.96 0.38 -4.84
CA PRO A 108 22.75 1.30 -4.02
C PRO A 108 23.85 2.03 -4.82
N PRO A 109 24.22 3.25 -4.40
CA PRO A 109 23.74 3.95 -3.22
C PRO A 109 22.32 4.50 -3.40
N LEU A 110 21.46 4.22 -2.42
CA LEU A 110 20.10 4.73 -2.38
C LEU A 110 20.13 6.12 -1.73
N ASP A 111 20.01 7.19 -2.52
CA ASP A 111 19.84 8.56 -1.98
C ASP A 111 18.40 8.78 -1.50
N ALA A 112 17.99 7.97 -0.53
CA ALA A 112 16.69 8.03 0.10
C ALA A 112 16.81 8.64 1.49
N GLU A 113 15.79 9.40 1.88
CA GLU A 113 15.58 9.83 3.27
C GLU A 113 14.29 9.21 3.80
N ILE A 114 14.35 8.57 4.97
CA ILE A 114 13.13 8.15 5.65
C ILE A 114 12.45 9.41 6.22
N ILE A 115 11.23 9.69 5.75
CA ILE A 115 10.43 10.85 6.17
C ILE A 115 9.26 10.47 7.10
N GLY A 116 8.98 9.18 7.25
CA GLY A 116 7.90 8.66 8.10
C GLY A 116 7.65 7.18 7.83
N ASN A 117 6.52 6.67 8.32
CA ASN A 117 6.04 5.33 7.98
C ASN A 117 4.50 5.35 7.82
N ILE A 118 3.95 4.35 7.16
CA ILE A 118 2.51 4.27 6.84
C ILE A 118 1.59 4.17 8.07
N TYR A 119 2.12 3.85 9.25
CA TYR A 119 1.32 3.68 10.47
C TYR A 119 1.29 4.94 11.35
N ASP A 120 2.40 5.66 11.44
CA ASP A 120 2.49 6.91 12.21
C ASP A 120 2.21 8.16 11.37
N ASN A 121 2.47 8.08 10.06
CA ASN A 121 2.37 9.20 9.12
C ASN A 121 1.55 8.83 7.86
N PRO A 122 0.31 8.32 8.01
CA PRO A 122 -0.52 7.98 6.85
C PRO A 122 -0.73 9.18 5.92
N GLU A 123 -0.78 10.41 6.45
CA GLU A 123 -0.94 11.66 5.70
C GLU A 123 0.20 11.97 4.71
N LEU A 124 1.37 11.33 4.87
CA LEU A 124 2.47 11.49 3.93
C LEU A 124 2.23 10.70 2.63
N PHE A 125 1.34 9.71 2.67
CA PHE A 125 1.06 8.77 1.60
C PHE A 125 -0.38 8.83 1.09
N GLU A 126 -1.32 9.31 1.91
CA GLU A 126 -2.70 9.59 1.53
C GLU A 126 -2.85 11.04 1.01
N ASP A 127 -3.50 11.21 -0.14
CA ASP A 127 -3.86 12.54 -0.62
C ASP A 127 -4.98 13.10 0.27
N ASN A 128 -4.64 13.95 1.24
CA ASN A 128 -5.60 14.89 1.82
C ASN A 128 -6.06 15.81 0.69
N GLY A 129 -7.13 15.42 0.01
CA GLY A 129 -7.70 16.08 -1.16
C GLY A 129 -8.00 17.56 -0.93
N LYS A 130 -6.99 18.41 -1.10
CA LYS A 130 -7.20 19.75 -1.62
C LYS A 130 -7.14 19.61 -3.14
N ASN A 131 -8.30 19.28 -3.68
CA ASN A 131 -8.63 19.32 -5.10
C ASN A 131 -8.19 20.69 -5.65
N LEU A 132 -6.98 20.75 -6.22
CA LEU A 132 -6.60 21.82 -7.13
C LEU A 132 -6.87 21.24 -8.51
N ASP A 133 -8.07 21.55 -9.00
CA ASP A 133 -8.53 21.29 -10.36
C ASP A 133 -7.41 21.58 -11.36
N ARG A 134 -6.72 20.52 -11.79
CA ARG A 134 -5.81 20.55 -12.94
C ARG A 134 -6.44 19.76 -14.08
N CYS A 135 -7.55 20.28 -14.58
CA CYS A 135 -8.01 19.96 -15.93
C CYS A 135 -6.97 20.44 -16.94
N GLN A 136 -5.96 19.61 -17.23
CA GLN A 136 -5.13 19.78 -18.42
C GLN A 136 -5.75 19.00 -19.59
N LYS A 137 -6.60 19.73 -20.31
CA LYS A 137 -6.89 19.67 -21.74
C LYS A 137 -6.43 18.40 -22.48
N HIS A 138 -7.40 17.55 -22.81
CA HIS A 138 -7.28 16.47 -23.78
C HIS A 138 -6.59 16.92 -25.09
N LYS A 139 -5.53 16.21 -25.46
CA LYS A 139 -4.98 16.17 -26.83
C LYS A 139 -6.04 15.52 -27.73
N LYS A 140 -6.58 16.28 -28.68
CA LYS A 140 -7.38 15.76 -29.80
C LYS A 140 -6.57 14.73 -30.58
N ILE A 141 -6.92 13.45 -30.50
CA ILE A 141 -6.51 12.46 -31.50
C ILE A 141 -7.58 12.50 -32.60
N ARG A 142 -7.12 12.73 -33.84
CA ARG A 142 -7.95 12.79 -35.05
C ARG A 142 -8.51 11.39 -35.35
N SER A 143 -9.80 11.33 -35.64
CA SER A 143 -10.55 10.14 -36.06
C SER A 143 -10.01 9.57 -37.38
N SER A 144 -9.58 8.31 -37.39
CA SER A 144 -9.55 7.48 -38.60
C SER A 144 -10.81 6.61 -38.60
N ASN A 145 -11.61 6.72 -39.67
CA ASN A 145 -12.90 6.06 -39.84
C ASN A 145 -12.76 4.64 -40.41
N ASN A 146 -12.09 3.73 -39.68
CA ASN A 146 -12.10 2.31 -40.04
C ASN A 146 -12.41 1.44 -38.80
N PRO A 147 -13.51 0.66 -38.77
CA PRO A 147 -13.95 -0.07 -37.59
C PRO A 147 -13.08 -1.30 -37.20
N GLU A 148 -12.07 -1.66 -37.99
CA GLU A 148 -11.30 -2.90 -37.77
C GLU A 148 -9.94 -2.71 -37.08
N ASP A 149 -9.50 -1.47 -36.84
CA ASP A 149 -8.20 -1.16 -36.21
C ASP A 149 -8.30 -0.68 -34.74
N ALA A 150 -9.43 -0.88 -34.06
CA ALA A 150 -9.57 -0.51 -32.66
C ALA A 150 -8.89 -1.56 -31.74
N PRO A 151 -7.86 -1.21 -30.94
CA PRO A 151 -7.39 -2.11 -29.89
C PRO A 151 -8.50 -2.32 -28.88
N ILE A 152 -8.70 -3.59 -28.50
CA ILE A 152 -9.72 -4.05 -27.55
C ILE A 152 -9.39 -3.47 -26.17
N ASN A 153 -9.79 -2.22 -25.93
CA ASN A 153 -9.98 -1.68 -24.59
C ASN A 153 -11.46 -1.85 -24.25
N PHE A 154 -11.74 -2.89 -23.47
CA PHE A 154 -13.04 -3.21 -22.94
C PHE A 154 -13.41 -2.20 -21.84
N CYS A 155 -13.71 -0.95 -22.22
CA CYS A 155 -14.59 -0.12 -21.41
C CYS A 155 -16.02 -0.53 -21.77
N SER A 156 -16.57 -1.51 -21.05
CA SER A 156 -18.00 -1.76 -21.09
C SER A 156 -18.70 -0.51 -20.54
N GLU A 157 -19.22 0.31 -21.44
CA GLU A 157 -20.24 1.32 -21.16
C GLU A 157 -21.46 0.62 -20.55
N LEU A 158 -21.44 0.41 -19.24
CA LEU A 158 -22.63 0.20 -18.44
C LEU A 158 -23.07 1.58 -17.99
N GLU A 159 -23.98 2.14 -18.79
CA GLU A 159 -24.98 3.17 -18.49
C GLU A 159 -24.81 3.83 -17.11
N CYS A 160 -24.20 5.01 -17.07
CA CYS A 160 -24.36 5.92 -15.95
C CYS A 160 -25.68 6.69 -16.16
N PRO A 161 -26.75 6.44 -15.38
CA PRO A 161 -27.98 7.20 -15.52
C PRO A 161 -27.72 8.62 -15.01
N ALA A 162 -27.55 9.56 -15.94
CA ALA A 162 -27.41 10.97 -15.64
C ALA A 162 -28.66 11.46 -14.88
N ASN A 163 -28.51 11.66 -13.58
CA ASN A 163 -29.45 12.47 -12.82
C ASN A 163 -29.26 13.93 -13.29
N LYS A 164 -30.34 14.65 -13.56
CA LYS A 164 -30.35 15.99 -14.22
C LYS A 164 -29.67 17.13 -13.45
N HIS A 165 -28.93 16.83 -12.39
CA HIS A 165 -28.01 17.74 -11.71
C HIS A 165 -26.69 16.99 -11.56
N GLY A 166 -25.70 17.35 -12.37
CA GLY A 166 -24.45 16.57 -12.56
C GLY A 166 -23.54 16.57 -11.35
N GLU A 167 -23.81 15.68 -10.39
CA GLU A 167 -22.92 15.34 -9.29
C GLU A 167 -22.86 13.81 -9.18
N CYS A 168 -21.67 13.23 -9.40
CA CYS A 168 -21.42 11.80 -9.20
C CYS A 168 -20.58 11.64 -7.94
N THR A 169 -21.20 11.20 -6.85
CA THR A 169 -20.52 10.92 -5.57
C THR A 169 -19.92 9.52 -5.60
N ILE A 170 -18.59 9.42 -5.44
CA ILE A 170 -17.84 8.16 -5.33
C ILE A 170 -18.11 7.54 -3.95
N SER A 171 -19.31 6.99 -3.75
CA SER A 171 -19.67 6.32 -2.48
C SER A 171 -20.33 4.95 -2.66
N THR A 172 -20.32 4.35 -3.86
CA THR A 172 -21.05 3.09 -4.07
C THR A 172 -20.30 2.02 -4.86
N CYS A 173 -18.96 2.08 -4.91
CA CYS A 173 -18.16 1.10 -5.64
C CYS A 173 -17.14 0.40 -4.75
N ILE A 174 -17.54 -0.13 -3.60
CA ILE A 174 -16.81 -1.22 -2.93
C ILE A 174 -17.85 -2.19 -2.35
N LEU A 175 -17.64 -3.48 -2.60
CA LEU A 175 -18.40 -4.66 -2.16
C LEU A 175 -19.58 -5.10 -3.04
N VAL A 176 -19.25 -5.58 -4.25
CA VAL A 176 -20.03 -6.69 -4.82
C VAL A 176 -19.05 -7.84 -5.03
N GLU A 177 -19.19 -8.89 -4.20
CA GLU A 177 -18.46 -10.14 -4.36
C GLU A 177 -18.61 -10.65 -5.80
N PRO A 178 -17.52 -11.10 -6.45
CA PRO A 178 -17.51 -11.44 -7.87
C PRO A 178 -18.59 -12.49 -8.25
N GLU A 179 -18.98 -13.35 -7.30
CA GLU A 179 -20.03 -14.36 -7.50
C GLU A 179 -21.43 -13.76 -7.70
N LYS A 180 -21.75 -12.63 -7.04
CA LYS A 180 -23.05 -11.95 -7.21
C LYS A 180 -23.14 -11.27 -8.58
N ALA A 181 -22.06 -10.62 -9.02
CA ALA A 181 -21.98 -9.98 -10.33
C ALA A 181 -22.14 -11.00 -11.48
N ILE A 182 -21.55 -12.19 -11.34
CA ILE A 182 -21.70 -13.27 -12.33
C ILE A 182 -23.14 -13.77 -12.37
N LYS A 183 -23.80 -13.96 -11.22
CA LYS A 183 -25.18 -14.46 -11.15
C LYS A 183 -26.19 -13.50 -11.79
N GLU A 184 -25.99 -12.19 -11.60
CA GLU A 184 -26.82 -11.15 -12.21
C GLU A 184 -26.61 -11.01 -13.72
N LEU A 185 -25.38 -11.22 -14.20
CA LEU A 185 -25.07 -11.23 -15.63
C LEU A 185 -25.70 -12.44 -16.33
N MET A 186 -25.74 -13.60 -15.66
CA MET A 186 -26.35 -14.82 -16.20
C MET A 186 -27.88 -14.71 -16.25
N SER A 187 -28.53 -14.15 -15.22
CA SER A 187 -29.99 -13.97 -15.23
C SER A 187 -30.48 -12.95 -16.27
N LYS A 188 -29.68 -11.90 -16.54
CA LYS A 188 -29.99 -10.91 -17.59
C LYS A 188 -29.79 -11.44 -19.01
N LYS A 189 -28.96 -12.47 -19.20
CA LYS A 189 -28.83 -13.17 -20.50
C LYS A 189 -30.03 -14.06 -20.78
N GLU A 190 -30.57 -14.73 -19.78
CA GLU A 190 -31.77 -15.58 -19.93
C GLU A 190 -33.02 -14.74 -20.23
N ALA A 191 -33.16 -13.56 -19.62
CA ALA A 191 -34.28 -12.64 -19.89
C ALA A 191 -34.26 -11.98 -21.27
N LYS A 192 -33.15 -12.05 -22.02
CA LYS A 192 -33.03 -11.52 -23.40
C LYS A 192 -33.24 -12.59 -24.48
N GLN A 193 -33.47 -13.85 -24.09
CA GLN A 193 -33.72 -14.96 -25.01
C GLN A 193 -35.16 -15.51 -24.96
N SER A 194 -36.07 -14.87 -24.21
CA SER A 194 -37.53 -15.13 -24.26
C SER A 194 -38.30 -14.05 -25.01
#